data_AF-A0A7C2B1N9-F1
#
_entry.id   AF-A0A7C2B1N9-F1
#
_cell.length_a   1.000
_cell.length_b   1.000
_cell.length_c   1.000
_cell.angle_alpha   90.00
_cell.angle_beta   90.00
_cell.angle_gamma   90.00
#
_symmetry.space_group_name_H-M   'P 1'
#
loop_
_entity.id
_entity.type
_entity.pdbx_description
1 polymer ?
#
loop_
_entity_poly.entity_id
_entity_poly.type
_entity_poly.pdbx_seq_one_letter_code
_entity_poly.pdbx_strand_id
1 'polypeptide(L)'
;KIEDALGQKGVGVDDLDTRRAYFVCVMALAWPGEVSRSVTFEGRVHGHIVWPPRGDNGFGYDPIFMPDGKKITFGEMEPAEKHRISHRTNAFTKMVATCFGN
;
A
#
# COMPACT_ATOMS: atom_id res chain seq x y z
N LYS A 1 16.10 -0.11 16.65
CA LYS A 1 16.15 0.09 18.12
C LYS A 1 14.94 -0.50 18.85
N ILE A 2 13.70 -0.12 18.53
CA ILE A 2 12.50 -0.69 19.19
C ILE A 2 12.22 -2.11 18.73
N GLU A 3 12.26 -2.40 17.43
CA GLU A 3 12.03 -3.75 16.90
C GLU A 3 13.17 -4.72 17.23
N ASP A 4 14.43 -4.26 17.17
CA ASP A 4 15.57 -5.07 17.65
C ASP A 4 15.40 -5.43 19.14
N ALA A 5 14.89 -4.49 19.95
CA ALA A 5 14.59 -4.74 21.36
C ALA A 5 13.35 -5.63 21.57
N LEU A 6 12.37 -5.60 20.67
CA LEU A 6 11.21 -6.50 20.69
C LEU A 6 11.60 -7.92 20.25
N GLY A 7 12.48 -8.04 19.25
CA GLY A 7 13.04 -9.31 18.81
C GLY A 7 13.89 -9.99 19.87
N GLN A 8 14.70 -9.23 20.61
CA GLN A 8 15.41 -9.74 21.79
C GLN A 8 14.48 -10.22 22.92
N LYS A 9 13.23 -9.76 22.95
CA LYS A 9 12.22 -10.13 23.95
C LYS A 9 11.30 -11.29 23.52
N GLY A 10 11.52 -11.89 22.34
CA GLY A 10 10.71 -13.02 21.86
C GLY A 10 9.26 -12.67 21.51
N VAL A 11 8.94 -11.38 21.38
CA VAL A 11 7.66 -10.94 20.79
C VAL A 11 7.81 -11.10 19.28
N GLY A 12 6.93 -11.90 18.66
CA GLY A 12 7.00 -12.33 17.25
C GLY A 12 7.33 -11.23 16.25
N VAL A 13 8.61 -10.96 16.07
CA VAL A 13 9.17 -10.19 14.95
C VAL A 13 9.18 -11.04 13.68
N ASP A 14 9.17 -12.37 13.85
CA ASP A 14 9.36 -13.33 12.77
C ASP A 14 8.05 -14.00 12.31
N ASP A 15 6.93 -13.79 13.01
CA ASP A 15 5.63 -14.31 12.61
C ASP A 15 4.91 -13.31 11.68
N LEU A 16 4.92 -13.60 10.38
CA LEU A 16 4.25 -12.80 9.36
C LEU A 16 2.74 -12.67 9.62
N ASP A 17 2.08 -13.67 10.22
CA ASP A 17 0.63 -13.62 10.45
C ASP A 17 0.26 -12.54 11.47
N THR A 18 1.16 -12.23 12.42
CA THR A 18 0.97 -11.11 13.36
C THR A 18 1.24 -9.74 12.75
N ARG A 19 1.82 -9.68 11.54
CA ARG A 19 2.29 -8.45 10.88
C ARG A 19 1.49 -8.07 9.63
N ARG A 20 0.27 -8.58 9.50
CA ARG A 20 -0.66 -8.21 8.41
C ARG A 20 -0.90 -6.70 8.41
N ALA A 21 -0.74 -6.09 7.24
CA ALA A 21 -1.00 -4.67 7.02
C ALA A 21 -1.58 -4.46 5.62
N TYR A 22 -2.03 -3.24 5.35
CA TYR A 22 -2.37 -2.84 3.99
C TYR A 22 -2.09 -1.36 3.79
N PHE A 23 -1.66 -1.01 2.57
CA PHE A 23 -1.74 0.36 2.11
C PHE A 23 -3.15 0.67 1.63
N VAL A 24 -3.63 1.88 1.89
CA VAL A 24 -4.93 2.39 1.43
C VAL A 24 -4.76 3.75 0.76
N CYS A 25 -5.45 3.97 -0.36
CA CYS A 25 -5.62 5.28 -0.97
C CYS A 25 -7.11 5.48 -1.25
N VAL A 26 -7.62 6.64 -0.83
CA VAL A 26 -8.95 7.11 -1.19
C VAL A 26 -8.79 8.28 -2.15
N MET A 27 -9.32 8.16 -3.36
CA MET A 27 -9.40 9.25 -4.32
C MET A 27 -10.81 9.85 -4.28
N ALA A 28 -10.90 11.17 -4.22
CA ALA A 28 -12.18 11.89 -4.27
C ALA A 28 -12.27 12.68 -5.58
N LEU A 29 -13.40 12.54 -6.28
CA LEU A 29 -13.74 13.33 -7.46
C LEU A 29 -14.98 14.17 -7.16
N ALA A 30 -14.90 15.48 -7.38
CA ALA A 30 -15.98 16.43 -7.17
C ALA A 30 -16.20 17.28 -8.43
N TRP A 31 -17.45 17.39 -8.88
CA TRP A 31 -17.79 18.23 -10.02
C TRP A 31 -18.27 19.62 -9.58
N PRO A 32 -17.87 20.69 -10.29
CA PRO A 32 -18.41 22.02 -10.04
C PRO A 32 -19.90 22.10 -10.39
N GLY A 33 -20.67 22.85 -9.60
CA GLY A 33 -22.08 23.17 -9.88
C GLY A 33 -23.12 22.37 -9.10
N GLU A 34 -22.77 21.22 -8.54
CA GLU A 34 -23.65 20.43 -7.67
C GLU A 34 -22.86 19.98 -6.43
N VAL A 35 -23.10 20.63 -5.28
CA VAL A 35 -22.42 20.35 -3.99
C VAL A 35 -22.54 18.87 -3.58
N SER A 36 -23.56 18.18 -4.09
CA SER A 36 -23.87 16.76 -3.83
C SER A 36 -23.22 15.76 -4.80
N ARG A 37 -22.54 16.20 -5.88
CA ARG A 37 -21.90 15.28 -6.85
C ARG A 37 -20.43 15.10 -6.51
N SER A 38 -20.16 14.43 -5.39
CA SER A 38 -18.83 13.91 -5.07
C SER A 38 -18.87 12.41 -4.89
N VAL A 39 -17.79 11.74 -5.29
CA VAL A 39 -17.65 10.29 -5.19
C VAL A 39 -16.23 9.98 -4.75
N THR A 40 -16.09 8.94 -3.91
CA THR A 40 -14.81 8.46 -3.43
C THR A 40 -14.54 7.04 -3.91
N PHE A 41 -13.27 6.75 -4.18
CA PHE A 41 -12.78 5.47 -4.66
C PHE A 41 -11.63 5.01 -3.79
N GLU A 42 -11.81 3.88 -3.13
CA GLU A 42 -10.78 3.30 -2.27
C GLU A 42 -10.06 2.16 -3.00
N GLY A 43 -8.72 2.24 -3.01
CA GLY A 43 -7.84 1.16 -3.40
C GLY A 43 -7.02 0.68 -2.21
N ARG A 44 -6.87 -0.64 -2.08
CA ARG A 44 -6.04 -1.28 -1.07
C ARG A 44 -5.03 -2.22 -1.70
N VAL A 45 -3.91 -2.43 -1.01
CA VAL A 45 -2.97 -3.54 -1.25
C VAL A 45 -2.64 -4.15 0.09
N HIS A 46 -2.96 -5.43 0.24
CA HIS A 46 -2.64 -6.21 1.43
C HIS A 46 -1.22 -6.75 1.37
N GLY A 47 -0.62 -6.92 2.54
CA GLY A 47 0.74 -7.36 2.70
C GLY A 47 1.11 -7.57 4.15
N HIS A 48 2.41 -7.58 4.39
CA HIS A 48 3.00 -7.75 5.70
C HIS A 48 4.06 -6.68 5.94
N ILE A 49 4.22 -6.28 7.20
CA ILE A 49 5.37 -5.49 7.62
C ILE A 49 6.55 -6.43 7.81
N VAL A 50 7.70 -6.11 7.20
CA VAL A 50 8.93 -6.89 7.27
C VAL A 50 10.09 -6.04 7.80
N TRP A 51 11.05 -6.71 8.44
CA TRP A 51 12.25 -6.09 8.99
C TRP A 51 13.47 -6.97 8.70
N PRO A 52 14.69 -6.41 8.49
CA PRO A 52 15.00 -4.98 8.40
C PRO A 52 14.38 -4.32 7.16
N PRO A 53 14.30 -2.98 7.09
CA PRO A 53 13.90 -2.28 5.88
C PRO A 53 14.83 -2.64 4.72
N ARG A 54 14.28 -2.84 3.52
CA ARG A 54 15.03 -3.20 2.31
C ARG A 54 14.63 -2.34 1.13
N GLY A 55 15.63 -1.98 0.32
CA GLY A 55 15.48 -1.23 -0.92
C GLY A 55 15.38 0.29 -0.73
N ASP A 56 15.82 1.02 -1.76
CA ASP A 56 15.96 2.48 -1.76
C ASP A 56 14.94 3.19 -2.67
N ASN A 57 14.08 2.43 -3.35
CA ASN A 57 13.05 2.98 -4.23
C ASN A 57 11.82 3.44 -3.44
N GLY A 58 11.03 4.32 -4.04
CA GLY A 58 9.77 4.77 -3.46
C GLY A 58 9.97 5.75 -2.29
N PHE A 59 9.08 5.69 -1.29
CA PHE A 59 9.06 6.61 -0.15
C PHE A 59 8.28 6.03 1.04
N GLY A 60 8.44 6.68 2.21
CA GLY A 60 7.66 6.34 3.40
C GLY A 60 7.90 4.91 3.86
N TYR A 61 6.83 4.13 3.99
CA TYR A 61 6.86 2.75 4.49
C TYR A 61 7.22 1.70 3.44
N ASP A 62 7.55 2.11 2.21
CA ASP A 62 7.87 1.17 1.12
C ASP A 62 8.97 0.16 1.48
N PRO A 63 10.07 0.55 2.16
CA PRO A 63 11.14 -0.40 2.48
C PRO A 63 10.76 -1.47 3.49
N ILE A 64 9.64 -1.32 4.21
CA ILE A 64 9.18 -2.29 5.23
C ILE A 64 7.87 -2.99 4.84
N PHE A 65 7.28 -2.66 3.69
CA PHE A 65 6.01 -3.27 3.27
C PHE A 65 6.24 -4.29 2.16
N MET A 66 5.94 -5.56 2.45
CA MET A 66 5.97 -6.66 1.47
C MET A 66 4.53 -7.02 1.08
N PRO A 67 4.10 -6.76 -0.18
CA PRO A 67 2.75 -7.06 -0.62
C PRO A 67 2.51 -8.58 -0.76
N ASP A 68 1.26 -9.00 -0.59
CA ASP A 68 0.84 -10.39 -0.72
C ASP A 68 1.29 -10.98 -2.07
N GLY A 69 1.80 -12.21 -2.04
CA GLY A 69 2.28 -12.92 -3.23
C GLY A 69 3.63 -12.47 -3.78
N LYS A 70 4.33 -11.53 -3.12
CA LYS A 70 5.69 -11.09 -3.47
C LYS A 70 6.68 -11.47 -2.36
N LYS A 71 7.97 -11.47 -2.71
CA LYS A 71 9.10 -11.74 -1.78
C LYS A 71 9.97 -10.51 -1.50
N ILE A 72 9.67 -9.40 -2.16
CA ILE A 72 10.40 -8.15 -2.12
C ILE A 72 9.49 -7.04 -1.58
N THR A 73 10.06 -6.06 -0.91
CA THR A 73 9.33 -4.90 -0.38
C THR A 73 8.97 -3.96 -1.53
N PHE A 74 8.05 -3.01 -1.28
CA PHE A 74 7.84 -1.91 -2.22
C PHE A 74 9.09 -1.05 -2.43
N GLY A 75 9.99 -0.98 -1.44
CA GLY A 75 11.27 -0.29 -1.56
C GLY A 75 12.27 -0.99 -2.47
N GLU A 76 12.12 -2.29 -2.68
CA GLU A 76 12.94 -3.10 -3.60
C GLU A 76 12.34 -3.18 -5.01
N MET A 77 11.09 -2.75 -5.21
CA MET A 77 10.43 -2.81 -6.51
C MET A 77 10.88 -1.67 -7.43
N GLU A 78 11.01 -2.00 -8.71
CA GLU A 78 11.09 -0.98 -9.76
C GLU A 78 9.81 -0.12 -9.77
N PRO A 79 9.91 1.21 -9.96
CA PRO A 79 8.75 2.10 -9.90
C PRO A 79 7.60 1.68 -10.81
N ALA A 80 7.92 1.17 -12.01
CA ALA A 80 6.93 0.69 -12.98
C ALA A 80 6.14 -0.53 -12.49
N GLU A 81 6.81 -1.48 -11.83
CA GLU A 81 6.14 -2.68 -11.29
C GLU A 81 5.26 -2.31 -10.10
N LYS A 82 5.76 -1.46 -9.20
CA LYS A 82 4.97 -0.93 -8.09
C LYS A 82 3.72 -0.21 -8.60
N HIS A 83 3.85 0.62 -9.63
CA HIS A 83 2.72 1.33 -10.24
C HIS A 83 1.66 0.40 -10.83
N ARG A 84 1.95 -0.84 -11.20
CA ARG A 84 0.91 -1.76 -11.69
C ARG A 84 0.03 -2.32 -10.59
N ILE A 85 0.60 -2.50 -9.40
CA ILE A 85 -0.07 -3.21 -8.30
C ILE A 85 -0.44 -2.31 -7.12
N SER A 86 -0.13 -1.01 -7.17
CA SER A 86 -0.30 -0.12 -6.02
C SER A 86 -1.77 0.18 -5.68
N HIS A 87 -2.00 0.46 -4.40
CA HIS A 87 -3.29 0.90 -3.87
C HIS A 87 -3.81 2.17 -4.56
N ARG A 88 -2.91 3.08 -4.97
CA ARG A 88 -3.26 4.27 -5.77
C ARG A 88 -3.77 3.89 -7.15
N THR A 89 -3.12 2.94 -7.81
CA THR A 89 -3.54 2.41 -9.11
C THR A 89 -4.90 1.75 -9.00
N ASN A 90 -5.13 0.96 -7.95
CA ASN A 90 -6.44 0.35 -7.69
C ASN A 90 -7.54 1.39 -7.49
N ALA A 91 -7.27 2.47 -6.73
CA ALA A 91 -8.23 3.57 -6.55
C ALA A 91 -8.51 4.30 -7.87
N PHE A 92 -7.46 4.58 -8.65
CA PHE A 92 -7.55 5.28 -9.93
C PHE A 92 -8.32 4.46 -10.98
N THR A 93 -8.02 3.17 -11.13
CA THR A 93 -8.73 2.29 -12.07
C THR A 93 -10.21 2.22 -11.75
N LYS A 94 -10.59 2.14 -10.46
CA LYS A 94 -12.00 2.19 -10.03
C LYS A 94 -12.65 3.52 -10.40
N MET A 95 -11.98 4.64 -10.15
CA MET A 95 -12.47 5.96 -10.54
C MET A 95 -12.68 6.06 -12.06
N VAL A 96 -11.70 5.62 -12.85
CA VAL A 96 -11.78 5.67 -14.31
C VAL A 96 -12.95 4.83 -14.82
N ALA A 97 -13.06 3.58 -14.36
CA ALA A 97 -14.15 2.69 -14.77
C ALA A 97 -15.53 3.25 -14.40
N THR A 98 -15.71 3.78 -13.19
CA THR A 98 -17.02 4.25 -12.72
C THR A 98 -17.43 5.61 -13.30
N CYS A 99 -16.48 6.52 -13.50
CA CYS A 99 -16.79 7.89 -13.94
C CYS A 99 -16.64 8.10 -15.45
N PHE A 100 -15.88 7.24 -16.13
CA PHE A 100 -15.48 7.42 -17.53
C PHE A 100 -15.49 6.11 -18.35
N GLY A 101 -15.84 4.97 -17.74
CA GLY A 101 -16.08 3.72 -18.47
C GLY A 101 -17.47 3.76 -19.07
N ASN A 102 -17.54 3.69 -20.40
CA ASN A 102 -18.80 3.65 -21.16
C ASN A 102 -19.68 2.46 -20.74
#